data_AF-A0A7J6QKN0-F1
#
_entry.id   AF-A0A7J6QKN0-F1
#
_cell.length_a   1.000
_cell.length_b   1.000
_cell.length_c   1.000
_cell.angle_alpha   90.00
_cell.angle_beta   90.00
_cell.angle_gamma   90.00
#
_symmetry.space_group_name_H-M   'P 1'
#
loop_
_entity.id
_entity.type
_entity.pdbx_description
1 polymer ?
#
loop_
_entity_poly.entity_id
_entity_poly.type
_entity_poly.pdbx_seq_one_letter_code
_entity_poly.pdbx_strand_id
1 'polypeptide(L)'
;MGCVQFVAEDEIVIVERFGKFDRLALPGCLCLPVPCICTTAGSVSLRVRQLNVHVETKTKDNVFVTLVVAVMYEALHDRVYEAFYKLTDPGTQINSYVFDAVRASVPLLNLDELFEEKIRIAHQVKEQLRSE
;
A
#
# COMPACT_ATOMS: atom_id res chain seq x y z
N MET A 1 -2.66 -31.50 -21.16
CA MET A 1 -3.42 -30.25 -21.22
C MET A 1 -2.81 -29.28 -20.23
N GLY A 2 -1.93 -28.39 -20.69
CA GLY A 2 -1.46 -27.26 -19.89
C GLY A 2 -2.42 -26.09 -20.09
N CYS A 3 -2.70 -25.33 -19.04
CA CYS A 3 -3.46 -24.09 -19.16
C CYS A 3 -2.47 -22.97 -19.52
N VAL A 4 -2.76 -22.24 -20.60
CA VAL A 4 -2.01 -21.03 -20.95
C VAL A 4 -2.67 -19.88 -20.24
N GLN A 5 -1.92 -19.21 -19.37
CA GLN A 5 -2.39 -18.02 -18.67
C GLN A 5 -1.66 -16.79 -19.21
N PHE A 6 -2.45 -15.77 -19.54
CA PHE A 6 -1.95 -14.48 -19.97
C PHE A 6 -1.90 -13.56 -18.76
N VAL A 7 -0.73 -12.99 -18.49
CA VAL A 7 -0.52 -12.01 -17.41
C VAL A 7 -0.30 -10.64 -18.06
N ALA A 8 -1.04 -9.64 -17.60
CA ALA A 8 -0.90 -8.26 -18.07
C ALA A 8 0.46 -7.67 -17.67
N GLU A 9 0.97 -6.71 -18.44
CA GLU A 9 2.26 -6.05 -18.18
C GLU A 9 2.36 -5.40 -16.80
N ASP A 10 1.23 -4.94 -16.29
CA ASP A 10 1.14 -4.19 -15.03
C ASP A 10 0.77 -5.05 -13.82
N GLU A 11 0.72 -6.37 -13.97
CA GLU A 11 0.41 -7.31 -12.90
C GLU A 11 1.46 -8.41 -12.77
N ILE A 12 1.73 -8.81 -11.54
CA ILE A 12 2.53 -10.00 -11.24
C ILE A 12 1.62 -11.03 -10.60
N VAL A 13 1.59 -12.23 -11.18
CA VAL A 13 0.78 -13.34 -10.68
C VAL A 13 1.65 -14.23 -9.80
N ILE A 14 1.11 -14.63 -8.66
CA ILE A 14 1.80 -15.52 -7.73
C ILE A 14 1.33 -16.94 -7.96
N VAL A 15 2.28 -17.84 -8.23
CA VAL A 15 2.02 -19.25 -8.50
C VAL A 15 2.41 -20.06 -7.26
N GLU A 16 1.47 -20.86 -6.80
CA GLU A 16 1.64 -21.80 -5.70
C GLU A 16 1.59 -23.23 -6.20
N ARG A 17 2.33 -24.11 -5.51
CA ARG A 17 2.29 -25.56 -5.69
C ARG A 17 1.84 -26.18 -4.38
N PHE A 18 0.67 -26.81 -4.35
CA PHE A 18 0.04 -27.35 -3.13
C PHE A 18 0.02 -26.35 -1.95
N GLY A 19 -0.27 -25.07 -2.22
CA GLY A 19 -0.32 -24.02 -1.20
C GLY A 19 1.04 -23.48 -0.72
N LYS A 20 2.15 -23.96 -1.28
CA LYS A 20 3.48 -23.37 -1.07
C LYS A 20 3.84 -22.46 -2.23
N PHE A 21 4.42 -21.30 -1.93
CA PHE A 21 4.99 -20.41 -2.94
C PHE A 21 6.02 -21.16 -3.82
N ASP A 22 5.82 -21.14 -5.14
CA ASP A 22 6.71 -21.75 -6.13
C ASP A 22 7.52 -20.66 -6.86
N ARG A 23 6.82 -19.72 -7.51
CA ARG A 23 7.45 -18.65 -8.29
C ARG A 23 6.53 -17.45 -8.54
N LEU A 24 7.15 -16.31 -8.85
CA LEU A 24 6.48 -15.14 -9.43
C LEU A 24 6.38 -15.32 -10.95
N ALA A 25 5.18 -15.15 -11.49
CA ALA A 25 4.94 -15.10 -12.92
C ALA A 25 4.97 -13.63 -13.37
N LEU A 26 6.02 -13.32 -14.13
CA LEU A 26 6.17 -12.04 -14.82
C LEU A 26 5.15 -11.91 -15.96
N PRO A 27 4.92 -10.70 -16.47
CA PRO A 27 4.03 -10.48 -17.60
C PRO A 27 4.34 -11.32 -18.83
N GLY A 28 3.29 -11.68 -19.56
CA GLY A 28 3.39 -12.44 -20.80
C GLY A 28 2.62 -13.76 -20.79
N CYS A 29 3.00 -14.65 -21.70
CA CYS A 29 2.36 -15.95 -21.91
C CYS A 29 3.04 -17.02 -21.06
N LEU A 30 2.37 -17.49 -20.00
CA LEU A 30 2.88 -18.54 -19.14
C LEU A 30 2.13 -19.84 -19.38
N CYS A 31 2.86 -20.88 -19.80
CA CYS A 31 2.34 -22.23 -19.84
C CYS A 31 2.44 -22.83 -18.42
N LEU A 32 1.32 -22.89 -17.70
CA LEU A 32 1.27 -23.53 -16.40
C LEU A 32 1.21 -25.06 -16.59
N PRO A 33 2.06 -25.83 -15.91
CA PRO A 33 1.92 -27.29 -15.85
C PRO A 33 0.61 -27.65 -15.14
N VAL A 34 0.15 -28.88 -15.37
CA VAL A 34 -1.16 -29.45 -15.01
C VAL A 34 -1.84 -28.77 -13.80
N PRO A 35 -3.11 -28.29 -13.95
CA PRO A 35 -3.82 -27.51 -12.94
C PRO A 35 -4.05 -28.22 -11.60
N CYS A 36 -3.80 -29.53 -11.52
CA CYS A 36 -3.87 -30.31 -10.28
C CYS A 36 -2.68 -30.10 -9.34
N ILE A 37 -1.57 -29.53 -9.83
CA ILE A 37 -0.32 -29.39 -9.07
C ILE A 37 -0.02 -27.91 -8.78
N CYS A 38 -0.24 -27.04 -9.77
CA CYS A 38 0.03 -25.61 -9.66
C CYS A 38 -1.28 -24.81 -9.74
N THR A 39 -1.47 -23.89 -8.81
CA THR A 39 -2.61 -22.98 -8.72
C THR A 39 -2.13 -21.53 -8.62
N THR A 40 -2.86 -20.60 -9.22
CA THR A 40 -2.58 -19.17 -9.05
C THR A 40 -3.26 -18.65 -7.79
N ALA A 41 -2.47 -18.13 -6.85
CA ALA A 41 -2.96 -17.64 -5.57
C ALA A 41 -3.65 -16.27 -5.70
N GLY A 42 -3.14 -15.42 -6.59
CA GLY A 42 -3.66 -14.08 -6.86
C GLY A 42 -2.72 -13.28 -7.75
N SER A 43 -3.14 -12.07 -8.10
CA SER A 43 -2.31 -11.09 -8.79
C SER A 43 -2.10 -9.84 -7.93
N VAL A 44 -0.92 -9.24 -8.07
CA VAL A 44 -0.56 -7.96 -7.46
C VAL A 44 -0.33 -6.97 -8.60
N SER A 45 -1.09 -5.88 -8.60
CA SER A 45 -0.89 -4.80 -9.56
C SER A 45 0.29 -3.92 -9.13
N LEU A 46 1.12 -3.58 -10.10
CA LEU A 46 2.27 -2.69 -9.96
C LEU A 46 1.91 -1.23 -10.18
N ARG A 47 0.64 -0.93 -10.51
CA ARG A 47 0.19 0.45 -10.74
C ARG A 47 0.21 1.25 -9.44
N VAL A 48 0.61 2.51 -9.55
CA VAL A 48 0.46 3.49 -8.47
C VAL A 48 -1.01 3.62 -8.12
N ARG A 49 -1.30 3.51 -6.82
CA ARG A 49 -2.63 3.69 -6.25
C ARG A 49 -2.65 4.92 -5.37
N GLN A 50 -3.80 5.60 -5.34
CA GLN A 50 -4.04 6.72 -4.45
C GLN A 50 -5.01 6.29 -3.34
N LEU A 51 -4.65 6.57 -2.10
CA LEU A 51 -5.48 6.41 -0.92
C LEU A 51 -5.72 7.78 -0.29
N ASN A 52 -6.99 8.19 -0.22
CA ASN A 52 -7.39 9.43 0.45
C ASN A 52 -7.79 9.11 1.89
N VAL A 53 -6.92 9.48 2.83
CA VAL A 53 -7.13 9.27 4.26
C VAL A 53 -7.75 10.53 4.86
N HIS A 54 -8.84 10.34 5.61
CA HIS A 54 -9.55 11.42 6.27
C HIS A 54 -9.24 11.32 7.77
N VAL A 55 -8.64 12.37 8.33
CA VAL A 55 -8.24 12.41 9.73
C VAL A 55 -8.94 13.56 10.42
N GLU A 56 -9.73 13.23 11.43
CA GLU A 56 -10.34 14.22 12.32
C GLU A 56 -9.45 14.41 13.54
N THR A 57 -9.00 15.65 13.74
CA THR A 57 -8.12 15.99 14.84
C THR A 57 -8.43 17.38 15.37
N LYS A 58 -7.82 17.70 16.50
CA LYS A 58 -8.01 18.96 17.22
C LYS A 58 -6.67 19.67 17.34
N THR A 59 -6.66 20.94 16.97
CA THR A 59 -5.49 21.80 17.12
C THR A 59 -5.31 22.25 18.57
N LYS A 60 -4.16 22.84 18.85
CA LYS A 60 -3.83 23.40 20.17
C LYS A 60 -4.83 24.46 20.65
N ASP A 61 -5.39 25.24 19.72
CA ASP A 61 -6.41 26.27 19.98
C ASP A 61 -7.83 25.71 20.14
N ASN A 62 -7.96 24.40 20.35
CA ASN A 62 -9.24 23.75 20.62
C ASN A 62 -10.22 23.78 19.43
N VAL A 63 -9.72 23.95 18.20
CA VAL A 63 -10.51 23.91 16.96
C VAL A 63 -10.47 22.50 16.37
N PHE A 64 -11.64 21.99 15.99
CA PHE A 64 -11.75 20.71 15.28
C PHE A 64 -11.52 20.92 13.78
N VAL A 65 -10.64 20.11 13.21
CA VAL A 65 -10.29 20.15 11.78
C VAL A 65 -10.32 18.75 11.19
N THR A 66 -10.76 18.66 9.94
CA THR A 66 -10.71 17.43 9.14
C THR A 66 -9.64 17.58 8.08
N LEU A 67 -8.58 16.78 8.19
CA LEU A 67 -7.46 16.76 7.25
C LEU A 67 -7.68 15.65 6.23
N VAL A 68 -7.50 15.98 4.95
CA VAL A 68 -7.52 14.99 3.86
C VAL A 68 -6.09 14.83 3.35
N VAL A 69 -5.52 13.64 3.57
CA VAL A 69 -4.18 13.29 3.15
C VAL A 69 -4.27 12.32 1.97
N ALA A 70 -3.75 12.73 0.82
CA ALA A 70 -3.62 11.86 -0.34
C ALA A 70 -2.27 11.14 -0.31
N VAL A 71 -2.30 9.83 -0.09
CA VAL A 71 -1.10 8.97 -0.12
C VAL A 71 -1.07 8.23 -1.44
N MET A 72 0.06 8.32 -2.13
CA MET A 72 0.34 7.52 -3.33
C MET A 72 1.30 6.40 -2.95
N TYR A 73 0.95 5.16 -3.31
CA TYR A 73 1.77 3.99 -3.02
C TYR A 73 1.74 3.00 -4.18
N GLU A 74 2.80 2.22 -4.31
CA GLU A 74 2.95 1.16 -5.31
C GLU A 74 3.69 -0.03 -4.70
N ALA A 75 3.45 -1.23 -5.24
CA ALA A 75 4.21 -2.40 -4.86
C ALA A 75 5.58 -2.39 -5.58
N LEU A 76 6.66 -2.59 -4.83
CA LEU A 76 7.99 -2.76 -5.41
C LEU A 76 8.08 -4.11 -6.12
N HIS A 77 8.58 -4.10 -7.36
CA HIS A 77 8.71 -5.30 -8.20
C HIS A 77 9.52 -6.41 -7.52
N ASP A 78 10.57 -6.03 -6.80
CA ASP A 78 11.47 -6.97 -6.13
C ASP A 78 10.90 -7.56 -4.84
N ARG A 79 9.80 -6.99 -4.29
CA ARG A 79 9.22 -7.38 -2.99
C ARG A 79 7.75 -7.82 -3.09
N VAL A 80 7.32 -8.32 -4.25
CA VAL A 80 5.93 -8.77 -4.49
C VAL A 80 5.53 -9.91 -3.55
N TYR A 81 6.45 -10.83 -3.24
CA TYR A 81 6.19 -11.91 -2.28
C TYR A 81 5.78 -11.35 -0.91
N GLU A 82 6.52 -10.36 -0.41
CA GLU A 82 6.23 -9.75 0.89
C GLU A 82 4.92 -8.97 0.85
N ALA A 83 4.67 -8.24 -0.25
CA ALA A 83 3.45 -7.47 -0.43
C ALA A 83 2.19 -8.35 -0.42
N PHE A 84 2.25 -9.57 -0.93
CA PHE A 84 1.09 -10.47 -0.99
C PHE A 84 0.90 -11.32 0.27
N TYR A 85 1.98 -11.84 0.85
CA TYR A 85 1.87 -12.77 1.98
C TYR A 85 2.01 -12.13 3.36
N LYS A 86 2.65 -10.97 3.49
CA LYS A 86 2.82 -10.31 4.80
C LYS A 86 1.72 -9.30 5.12
N LEU A 87 1.08 -8.72 4.11
CA LEU A 87 0.10 -7.64 4.29
C LEU A 87 -1.29 -8.15 3.92
N THR A 88 -2.20 -8.20 4.91
CA THR A 88 -3.60 -8.55 4.69
C THR A 88 -4.35 -7.45 3.94
N ASP A 89 -4.16 -6.19 4.34
CA ASP A 89 -4.65 -5.00 3.63
C ASP A 89 -3.67 -3.83 3.81
N PRO A 90 -2.91 -3.45 2.77
CA PRO A 90 -1.97 -2.33 2.87
C PRO A 90 -2.69 -0.99 3.08
N GLY A 91 -3.95 -0.84 2.62
CA GLY A 91 -4.70 0.41 2.75
C GLY A 91 -5.00 0.77 4.19
N THR A 92 -5.53 -0.17 4.96
CA THR A 92 -5.80 0.01 6.41
C THR A 92 -4.53 0.28 7.20
N GLN A 93 -3.42 -0.38 6.83
CA GLN A 93 -2.15 -0.19 7.50
C GLN A 93 -1.61 1.23 7.27
N ILE A 94 -1.58 1.69 6.03
CA ILE A 94 -1.19 3.08 5.68
C ILE A 94 -2.08 4.09 6.40
N ASN A 95 -3.39 3.86 6.41
CA ASN A 95 -4.35 4.74 7.09
C ASN A 95 -4.01 4.89 8.59
N SER A 96 -3.76 3.78 9.28
CA SER A 96 -3.38 3.79 10.70
C SER A 96 -2.09 4.59 10.96
N TYR A 97 -1.06 4.38 10.14
CA TYR A 97 0.19 5.12 10.29
C TYR A 97 0.05 6.62 10.04
N VAL A 98 -0.68 7.01 9.00
CA VAL A 98 -0.96 8.43 8.72
C VAL A 98 -1.74 9.05 9.87
N PHE A 99 -2.72 8.32 10.41
CA PHE A 99 -3.54 8.78 11.51
C PHE A 99 -2.71 9.03 12.78
N ASP A 100 -1.80 8.11 13.13
CA ASP A 100 -0.91 8.25 14.28
C ASP A 100 0.08 9.39 14.09
N ALA A 101 0.65 9.55 12.89
CA ALA A 101 1.56 10.64 12.55
C ALA A 101 0.90 12.03 12.69
N VAL A 102 -0.32 12.16 12.16
CA VAL A 102 -1.12 13.39 12.24
C VAL A 102 -1.52 13.67 13.68
N ARG A 103 -1.93 12.64 14.45
CA ARG A 103 -2.28 12.79 15.87
C ARG A 103 -1.11 13.15 16.76
N ALA A 104 0.10 12.71 16.43
CA ALA A 104 1.29 13.10 17.18
C ALA A 104 1.70 14.57 16.96
N SER A 105 1.42 15.10 15.77
CA SER A 105 1.97 16.41 15.34
C SER A 105 0.98 17.56 15.46
N VAL A 106 -0.28 17.35 15.08
CA VAL A 106 -1.27 18.43 14.96
C VAL A 106 -1.71 19.06 16.30
N PRO A 107 -1.88 18.31 17.42
CA PRO A 107 -2.29 18.92 18.69
C PRO A 107 -1.26 19.88 19.29
N LEU A 108 -0.02 19.88 18.79
CA LEU A 108 1.05 20.78 19.23
C LEU A 108 1.03 22.12 18.50
N LEU A 109 0.29 22.21 17.39
CA LEU A 109 0.24 23.38 16.50
C LEU A 109 -1.08 24.12 16.63
N ASN A 110 -1.00 25.43 16.46
CA ASN A 110 -2.16 26.30 16.33
C ASN A 110 -2.82 26.13 14.93
N LEU A 111 -4.04 26.64 14.75
CA LEU A 111 -4.73 26.50 13.44
C LEU A 111 -3.96 27.16 12.30
N ASP A 112 -3.46 28.38 12.52
CA ASP A 112 -2.72 29.12 11.50
C ASP A 112 -1.37 28.45 11.19
N GLU A 113 -0.65 28.01 12.22
CA GLU A 113 0.61 27.25 12.07
C GLU A 113 0.40 25.95 11.30
N LEU A 114 -0.72 25.25 11.52
CA LEU A 114 -1.08 24.03 10.78
C LEU A 114 -1.23 24.30 9.28
N PHE A 115 -1.74 25.46 8.89
CA PHE A 115 -1.85 25.86 7.49
C PHE A 115 -0.50 26.21 6.88
N GLU A 116 0.35 26.93 7.62
CA GLU A 116 1.71 27.29 7.17
C GLU A 116 2.62 26.06 7.04
N GLU A 117 2.51 25.11 7.97
CA GLU A 117 3.39 23.94 8.09
C GLU A 117 2.92 22.71 7.30
N LYS A 118 1.98 22.87 6.36
CA LYS A 118 1.43 21.77 5.53
C LYS A 118 2.52 20.91 4.87
N ILE A 119 3.56 21.56 4.35
CA ILE A 119 4.67 20.87 3.65
C ILE A 119 5.53 20.09 4.64
N ARG A 120 5.80 20.64 5.83
CA ARG A 120 6.59 19.98 6.86
C ARG A 120 5.90 18.72 7.37
N ILE A 121 4.59 18.80 7.63
CA ILE A 121 3.79 17.64 8.07
C ILE A 121 3.78 16.56 6.99
N ALA A 122 3.60 16.94 5.72
CA ALA A 122 3.67 15.97 4.62
C ALA A 122 5.02 15.25 4.53
N HIS A 123 6.12 15.98 4.76
CA HIS A 123 7.46 15.38 4.78
C HIS A 123 7.65 14.44 5.99
N GLN A 124 7.17 14.83 7.17
CA GLN A 124 7.26 14.00 8.37
C GLN A 124 6.46 12.69 8.22
N VAL A 125 5.24 12.76 7.69
CA VAL A 125 4.41 11.58 7.40
C VAL A 125 5.11 10.67 6.38
N LYS A 126 5.71 11.25 5.33
CA LYS A 126 6.46 10.49 4.32
C LYS A 126 7.65 9.74 4.94
N GLU A 127 8.39 10.38 5.84
CA GLU A 127 9.54 9.75 6.48
C GLU A 127 9.12 8.61 7.40
N GLN A 128 8.04 8.79 8.18
CA GLN A 128 7.48 7.74 9.04
C GLN A 128 6.96 6.54 8.24
N LEU A 129 6.35 6.77 7.08
CA LEU A 129 5.89 5.69 6.19
C LEU A 129 7.04 4.94 5.49
N ARG A 130 8.22 5.55 5.38
CA ARG A 130 9.39 4.93 4.72
C ARG A 130 10.28 4.15 5.69
N SER A 131 10.23 4.48 6.99
CA SER A 131 11.11 3.88 7.99
C SER A 131 10.71 2.46 8.42
N GLU A 132 9.55 1.95 7.98
CA GLU A 132 9.11 0.56 8.16
C GLU A 132 8.98 -0.18 6.81
#